data_AF-A0A974WWP1-F1
#
_entry.id   AF-A0A974WWP1-F1
#
_cell.length_a   1.000
_cell.length_b   1.000
_cell.length_c   1.000
_cell.angle_alpha   90.00
_cell.angle_beta   90.00
_cell.angle_gamma   90.00
#
_symmetry.space_group_name_H-M   'P 1'
#
loop_
_entity.id
_entity.type
_entity.pdbx_description
1 polymer ?
#
loop_
_entity_poly.entity_id
_entity_poly.type
_entity_poly.pdbx_seq_one_letter_code
_entity_poly.pdbx_strand_id
1 'polypeptide(L)'
;MSLESLMCIANQNMKLLGFIDKHKNDNRPFKDIINQFKSIHQLPDTHFFYNQYAAIQFFYPFLVFLREKKLEELEIFVKGKSITELNHKWGLKGLVCHKPITELRELLRQLRNAIAHADIKIDEDLTCRMNNNKGDKIIDIKADDLLKFCRALNYYLLTKDETLKDL
;
A
#
# COMPACT_ATOMS: atom_id res chain seq x y z
N MET A 1 -4.19 10.66 17.83
CA MET A 1 -3.27 10.60 16.66
C MET A 1 -4.08 10.88 15.39
N SER A 2 -3.59 11.69 14.46
CA SER A 2 -4.27 11.95 13.17
C SER A 2 -4.05 10.78 12.19
N LEU A 3 -4.90 10.67 11.16
CA LEU A 3 -4.73 9.65 10.10
C LEU A 3 -3.44 9.91 9.33
N GLU A 4 -3.16 11.17 9.04
CA GLU A 4 -1.96 11.66 8.38
C GLU A 4 -0.70 11.28 9.18
N SER A 5 -0.74 11.43 10.51
CA SER A 5 0.35 10.99 11.40
C SER A 5 0.55 9.48 11.35
N LEU A 6 -0.53 8.67 11.34
CA LEU A 6 -0.43 7.21 11.25
C LEU A 6 0.16 6.76 9.91
N MET A 7 -0.27 7.36 8.80
CA MET A 7 0.26 7.06 7.47
C MET A 7 1.73 7.48 7.34
N CYS A 8 2.12 8.61 7.93
CA CYS A 8 3.51 9.04 8.01
C CYS A 8 4.37 8.04 8.79
N ILE A 9 3.92 7.61 9.97
CA ILE A 9 4.61 6.61 10.80
C ILE A 9 4.72 5.27 10.06
N ALA A 10 3.65 4.81 9.42
CA ALA A 10 3.68 3.56 8.63
C ALA A 10 4.72 3.64 7.49
N ASN A 11 4.77 4.76 6.77
CA ASN A 11 5.78 4.99 5.73
C ASN A 11 7.21 5.04 6.30
N GLN A 12 7.43 5.72 7.42
CA GLN A 12 8.75 5.80 8.06
C GLN A 12 9.23 4.43 8.56
N ASN A 13 8.33 3.66 9.18
CA ASN A 13 8.63 2.30 9.64
C ASN A 13 9.03 1.39 8.47
N MET A 14 8.35 1.49 7.32
CA MET A 14 8.74 0.71 6.13
C MET A 14 10.08 1.11 5.55
N LYS A 15 10.37 2.41 5.49
CA LYS A 15 11.69 2.88 5.04
C LYS A 15 12.80 2.37 5.96
N LEU A 16 12.56 2.38 7.27
CA LEU A 16 13.50 1.86 8.25
C LEU A 16 13.70 0.35 8.09
N LEU A 17 12.63 -0.40 7.94
CA LEU A 17 12.68 -1.85 7.69
C LEU A 17 13.44 -2.18 6.41
N GLY A 18 13.13 -1.52 5.30
CA GLY A 18 13.86 -1.76 4.04
C GLY A 18 15.33 -1.39 4.11
N PHE A 19 15.66 -0.35 4.88
CA PHE A 19 17.04 0.01 5.16
C PHE A 19 17.75 -1.06 6.01
N ILE A 20 17.10 -1.63 7.03
CA ILE A 20 17.63 -2.75 7.81
C ILE A 20 17.85 -3.97 6.90
N ASP A 21 16.93 -4.30 5.99
CA ASP A 21 17.11 -5.44 5.07
C ASP A 21 18.35 -5.27 4.19
N LYS A 22 18.48 -4.08 3.58
CA LYS A 22 19.59 -3.74 2.69
C LYS A 22 20.94 -3.93 3.37
N HIS A 23 20.98 -3.71 4.68
CA HIS A 23 22.17 -3.79 5.51
C HIS A 23 22.20 -5.03 6.42
N LYS A 24 21.34 -6.05 6.21
CA LYS A 24 21.30 -7.24 7.09
C LYS A 24 22.59 -8.08 7.08
N ASN A 25 23.37 -7.97 6.00
CA ASN A 25 24.68 -8.61 5.83
C ASN A 25 25.83 -7.62 6.03
N ASP A 26 25.53 -6.40 6.50
CA ASP A 26 26.52 -5.37 6.77
C ASP A 26 27.12 -5.60 8.16
N ASN A 27 28.43 -5.76 8.24
CA ASN A 27 29.14 -6.03 9.48
C ASN A 27 29.38 -4.77 10.33
N ARG A 28 28.96 -3.59 9.86
CA ARG A 28 29.07 -2.34 10.64
C ARG A 28 28.13 -2.37 11.85
N PRO A 29 28.48 -1.70 12.96
CA PRO A 29 27.59 -1.56 14.11
C PRO A 29 26.23 -0.98 13.70
N PHE A 30 25.14 -1.55 14.24
CA PHE A 30 23.77 -1.10 13.98
C PHE A 30 23.55 0.40 14.22
N LYS A 31 24.28 0.97 15.20
CA LYS A 31 24.29 2.41 15.49
C LYS A 31 24.77 3.25 14.29
N ASP A 32 25.76 2.77 13.54
CA ASP A 32 26.33 3.48 12.41
C ASP A 32 25.41 3.38 11.19
N ILE A 33 24.75 2.24 11.03
CA ILE A 33 23.67 2.01 10.06
C ILE A 33 22.52 3.01 10.34
N ILE A 34 22.02 3.09 11.58
CA ILE A 34 20.96 4.07 11.96
C ILE A 34 21.40 5.53 11.78
N ASN A 35 22.65 5.87 12.08
CA ASN A 35 23.13 7.24 11.88
C ASN A 35 23.13 7.60 10.38
N GLN A 36 23.39 6.62 9.50
CA GLN A 36 23.28 6.77 8.06
C GLN A 36 21.82 7.00 7.63
N PHE A 37 20.85 6.27 8.21
CA PHE A 37 19.41 6.49 8.00
C PHE A 37 19.00 7.93 8.33
N LYS A 38 19.47 8.47 9.47
CA LYS A 38 19.18 9.85 9.89
C LYS A 38 19.79 10.90 8.95
N SER A 39 20.90 10.58 8.29
CA SER A 39 21.58 11.48 7.36
C SER A 39 21.03 11.46 5.93
N ILE A 40 20.25 10.44 5.56
CA ILE A 40 19.75 10.23 4.20
C ILE A 40 18.21 10.24 4.22
N HIS A 41 17.61 11.39 3.93
CA HIS A 41 16.17 11.45 3.61
C HIS A 41 15.82 10.83 2.25
N GLN A 42 16.81 10.41 1.48
CA GLN A 42 16.68 9.83 0.13
C GLN A 42 16.93 8.33 0.13
N LEU A 43 16.27 7.59 1.03
CA LEU A 43 16.25 6.14 0.88
C LEU A 43 15.43 5.79 -0.36
N PRO A 44 15.89 4.83 -1.17
CA PRO A 44 15.09 4.33 -2.28
C PRO A 44 13.74 3.88 -1.74
N ASP A 45 12.68 4.03 -2.54
CA ASP A 45 11.31 3.64 -2.22
C ASP A 45 11.12 2.10 -2.21
N THR A 46 12.14 1.39 -1.76
CA THR A 46 12.13 -0.05 -1.53
C THR A 46 11.36 -0.32 -0.24
N HIS A 47 10.20 -0.94 -0.39
CA HIS A 47 9.43 -1.50 0.71
C HIS A 47 9.77 -2.99 0.83
N PHE A 48 9.77 -3.49 2.06
CA PHE A 48 10.03 -4.89 2.33
C PHE A 48 8.95 -5.43 3.26
N PHE A 49 8.13 -6.33 2.74
CA PHE A 49 7.16 -7.07 3.54
C PHE A 49 7.75 -8.45 3.87
N TYR A 50 8.43 -8.53 5.01
CA TYR A 50 9.04 -9.78 5.47
C TYR A 50 8.03 -10.90 5.75
N ASN A 51 6.77 -10.53 6.02
CA ASN A 51 5.69 -11.46 6.23
C ASN A 51 4.33 -10.75 6.00
N GLN A 52 3.27 -11.56 5.99
CA GLN A 52 1.89 -11.11 5.82
C GLN A 52 1.46 -10.05 6.85
N TYR A 53 1.91 -10.16 8.11
CA TYR A 53 1.51 -9.25 9.18
C TYR A 53 2.09 -7.84 8.99
N ALA A 54 3.35 -7.76 8.52
CA ALA A 54 3.98 -6.49 8.20
C ALA A 54 3.23 -5.77 7.06
N ALA A 55 2.81 -6.51 6.04
CA ALA A 55 2.02 -5.94 4.94
C ALA A 55 0.63 -5.47 5.41
N ILE A 56 -0.08 -6.28 6.19
CA ILE A 56 -1.37 -5.89 6.77
C ILE A 56 -1.20 -4.60 7.57
N GLN A 57 -0.27 -4.57 8.53
CA GLN A 57 -0.01 -3.39 9.36
C GLN A 57 0.33 -2.16 8.53
N PHE A 58 1.08 -2.34 7.44
CA PHE A 58 1.44 -1.24 6.57
C PHE A 58 0.25 -0.71 5.76
N PHE A 59 -0.57 -1.58 5.16
CA PHE A 59 -1.69 -1.16 4.31
C PHE A 59 -2.91 -0.73 5.12
N TYR A 60 -3.05 -1.17 6.36
CA TYR A 60 -4.20 -0.91 7.21
C TYR A 60 -4.54 0.58 7.37
N PRO A 61 -3.58 1.49 7.62
CA PRO A 61 -3.86 2.93 7.70
C PRO A 61 -4.40 3.52 6.39
N PHE A 62 -3.97 3.00 5.23
CA PHE A 62 -4.33 3.53 3.92
C PHE A 62 -5.70 3.06 3.46
N LEU A 63 -6.04 1.81 3.75
CA LEU A 63 -7.24 1.16 3.23
C LEU A 63 -8.35 1.06 4.28
N VAL A 64 -8.01 0.70 5.52
CA VAL A 64 -8.99 0.34 6.55
C VAL A 64 -9.28 1.51 7.50
N PHE A 65 -8.25 2.18 8.01
CA PHE A 65 -8.38 3.18 9.08
C PHE A 65 -8.83 4.59 8.63
N LEU A 66 -9.38 4.72 7.42
CA LEU A 66 -9.88 6.01 6.94
C LEU A 66 -11.03 6.50 7.83
N ARG A 67 -10.90 7.71 8.39
CA ARG A 67 -11.99 8.36 9.17
C ARG A 67 -13.22 8.60 8.29
N GLU A 68 -14.41 8.61 8.88
CA GLU A 68 -15.70 8.73 8.16
C GLU A 68 -15.71 9.81 7.08
N LYS A 69 -15.29 11.05 7.39
CA LYS A 69 -15.23 12.13 6.40
C LYS A 69 -14.31 11.83 5.21
N LYS A 70 -13.14 11.22 5.45
CA LYS A 70 -12.20 10.83 4.38
C LYS A 70 -12.73 9.65 3.58
N LEU A 71 -13.49 8.76 4.23
CA LEU A 71 -14.17 7.67 3.57
C LEU A 71 -15.28 8.19 2.65
N GLU A 72 -16.08 9.16 3.08
CA GLU A 72 -17.08 9.82 2.24
C GLU A 72 -16.45 10.51 1.02
N GLU A 73 -15.37 11.29 1.23
CA GLU A 73 -14.60 11.91 0.14
C GLU A 73 -14.08 10.86 -0.85
N LEU A 74 -13.66 9.70 -0.34
CA LEU A 74 -13.18 8.60 -1.17
C LEU A 74 -14.32 7.92 -1.93
N GLU A 75 -15.47 7.68 -1.29
CA GLU A 75 -16.66 7.09 -1.93
C GLU A 75 -17.15 7.97 -3.08
N ILE A 76 -17.11 9.30 -2.95
CA ILE A 76 -17.44 10.23 -4.04
C ILE A 76 -16.47 10.06 -5.20
N PHE A 77 -15.16 10.01 -4.93
CA PHE A 77 -14.13 9.84 -5.94
C PHE A 77 -14.28 8.53 -6.72
N VAL A 78 -14.44 7.40 -6.02
CA VAL A 78 -14.44 6.08 -6.67
C VAL A 78 -15.76 5.75 -7.38
N LYS A 79 -16.83 6.52 -7.14
CA LYS A 79 -18.16 6.25 -7.69
C LYS A 79 -18.15 6.41 -9.22
N GLY A 80 -18.39 5.30 -9.91
CA GLY A 80 -18.47 5.26 -11.38
C GLY A 80 -17.13 5.37 -12.10
N LYS A 81 -15.99 5.38 -11.37
CA LYS A 81 -14.67 5.36 -11.99
C LYS A 81 -14.27 3.94 -12.37
N SER A 82 -13.87 3.78 -13.62
CA SER A 82 -13.25 2.54 -14.08
C SER A 82 -11.80 2.46 -13.63
N ILE A 83 -11.32 1.25 -13.31
CA ILE A 83 -9.90 0.99 -13.04
C ILE A 83 -9.05 1.39 -14.26
N THR A 84 -9.57 1.22 -15.47
CA THR A 84 -8.86 1.50 -16.72
C THR A 84 -8.70 2.99 -17.02
N GLU A 85 -9.46 3.85 -16.34
CA GLU A 85 -9.37 5.31 -16.49
C GLU A 85 -8.27 5.92 -15.61
N LEU A 86 -7.75 5.15 -14.66
CA LEU A 86 -6.72 5.62 -13.74
C LEU A 86 -5.36 5.78 -14.44
N ASN A 87 -4.62 6.82 -14.05
CA ASN A 87 -3.26 7.02 -14.49
C ASN A 87 -2.39 5.79 -14.13
N HIS A 88 -1.49 5.38 -15.02
CA HIS A 88 -0.58 4.25 -14.78
C HIS A 88 0.22 4.35 -13.46
N LYS A 89 0.47 5.57 -12.96
CA LYS A 89 1.10 5.82 -11.65
C LYS A 89 0.30 5.29 -10.46
N TRP A 90 -0.99 4.99 -10.62
CA TRP A 90 -1.81 4.31 -9.59
C TRP A 90 -1.39 2.85 -9.35
N GLY A 91 -0.51 2.27 -10.18
CA GLY A 91 0.06 0.95 -9.91
C GLY A 91 -0.89 -0.22 -10.22
N LEU A 92 -1.99 -0.03 -10.95
CA LEU A 92 -2.96 -1.10 -11.21
C LEU A 92 -2.67 -1.93 -12.48
N LYS A 93 -1.51 -1.73 -13.11
CA LYS A 93 -1.15 -2.43 -14.36
C LYS A 93 -0.94 -3.94 -14.18
N GLY A 94 -0.42 -4.36 -13.03
CA GLY A 94 -0.17 -5.77 -12.68
C GLY A 94 -1.33 -6.45 -11.94
N LEU A 95 -2.49 -5.81 -11.87
CA LEU A 95 -3.65 -6.33 -11.16
C LEU A 95 -4.26 -7.50 -11.92
N VAL A 96 -4.32 -8.68 -11.28
CA VAL A 96 -5.03 -9.84 -11.79
C VAL A 96 -6.25 -10.08 -10.91
N CYS A 97 -7.44 -9.99 -11.51
CA CYS A 97 -8.69 -10.27 -10.82
C CYS A 97 -9.24 -11.63 -11.28
N HIS A 98 -9.46 -12.54 -10.34
CA HIS A 98 -10.00 -13.87 -10.61
C HIS A 98 -11.50 -13.84 -10.94
N LYS A 99 -12.16 -12.73 -10.60
CA LYS A 99 -13.48 -12.33 -11.13
C LYS A 99 -13.35 -10.97 -11.79
N PRO A 100 -14.10 -10.64 -12.85
CA PRO A 100 -14.04 -9.33 -13.46
C PRO A 100 -14.32 -8.23 -12.44
N ILE A 101 -13.35 -7.36 -12.20
CA ILE A 101 -13.50 -6.13 -11.42
C ILE A 101 -13.18 -4.98 -12.37
N THR A 102 -14.18 -4.17 -12.69
CA THR A 102 -14.03 -3.03 -13.60
C THR A 102 -14.08 -1.71 -12.84
N GLU A 103 -14.83 -1.66 -11.74
CA GLU A 103 -15.02 -0.44 -10.96
C GLU A 103 -13.99 -0.30 -9.84
N LEU A 104 -13.44 0.90 -9.71
CA LEU A 104 -12.48 1.24 -8.65
C LEU A 104 -13.09 1.06 -7.25
N ARG A 105 -14.39 1.36 -7.11
CA ARG A 105 -15.13 1.17 -5.86
C ARG A 105 -15.14 -0.29 -5.43
N GLU A 106 -15.37 -1.20 -6.37
CA GLU A 106 -15.37 -2.62 -6.08
C GLU A 106 -13.97 -3.10 -5.71
N LEU A 107 -12.93 -2.70 -6.47
CA LEU A 107 -11.55 -3.01 -6.13
C LEU A 107 -11.21 -2.56 -4.71
N LEU A 108 -11.47 -1.30 -4.38
CA LEU A 108 -11.20 -0.74 -3.06
C LEU A 108 -11.91 -1.54 -1.97
N ARG A 109 -13.19 -1.90 -2.17
CA ARG A 109 -13.95 -2.72 -1.22
C ARG A 109 -13.30 -4.09 -0.99
N GLN A 110 -12.86 -4.76 -2.06
CA GLN A 110 -12.20 -6.07 -1.94
C GLN A 110 -10.85 -5.96 -1.22
N LEU A 111 -10.03 -4.97 -1.57
CA LEU A 111 -8.74 -4.71 -0.90
C LEU A 111 -8.95 -4.42 0.59
N ARG A 112 -9.92 -3.57 0.93
CA ARG A 112 -10.25 -3.23 2.33
C ARG A 112 -10.66 -4.45 3.13
N ASN A 113 -11.56 -5.28 2.58
CA ASN A 113 -12.03 -6.49 3.24
C ASN A 113 -10.88 -7.48 3.45
N ALA A 114 -10.05 -7.71 2.43
CA ALA A 114 -8.92 -8.62 2.54
C ALA A 114 -7.92 -8.18 3.62
N ILE A 115 -7.57 -6.89 3.67
CA ILE A 115 -6.66 -6.36 4.69
C ILE A 115 -7.30 -6.38 6.08
N ALA A 116 -8.58 -6.02 6.21
CA ALA A 116 -9.28 -5.98 7.49
C ALA A 116 -9.44 -7.37 8.13
N HIS A 117 -9.59 -8.41 7.32
CA HIS A 117 -9.76 -9.80 7.78
C HIS A 117 -8.47 -10.62 7.77
N ALA A 118 -7.33 -10.00 7.44
CA ALA A 118 -6.04 -10.68 7.28
C ALA A 118 -6.06 -11.79 6.19
N ASP A 119 -6.92 -11.65 5.19
CA ASP A 119 -7.05 -12.56 4.04
C ASP A 119 -6.06 -12.20 2.92
N ILE A 120 -4.80 -11.95 3.29
CA ILE A 120 -3.70 -11.65 2.37
C ILE A 120 -2.51 -12.57 2.64
N LYS A 121 -1.98 -13.18 1.58
CA LYS A 121 -0.73 -13.95 1.59
C LYS A 121 0.28 -13.29 0.67
N ILE A 122 1.55 -13.28 1.07
CA ILE A 122 2.65 -12.80 0.25
C ILE A 122 3.49 -14.02 -0.14
N ASP A 123 3.65 -14.23 -1.45
CA ASP A 123 4.50 -15.29 -1.98
C ASP A 123 5.95 -14.83 -2.16
N GLU A 124 6.81 -15.77 -2.56
CA GLU A 124 8.24 -15.54 -2.79
C GLU A 124 8.51 -14.50 -3.89
N ASP A 125 7.58 -14.33 -4.83
CA ASP A 125 7.65 -13.34 -5.89
C ASP A 125 7.10 -11.97 -5.47
N LEU A 126 6.86 -11.76 -4.18
CA LEU A 126 6.27 -10.54 -3.60
C LEU A 126 4.90 -10.21 -4.17
N THR A 127 4.12 -11.23 -4.50
CA THR A 127 2.73 -11.08 -4.93
C THR A 127 1.82 -11.17 -3.73
N CYS A 128 1.04 -10.12 -3.50
CA CYS A 128 -0.06 -10.10 -2.56
C CYS A 128 -1.26 -10.83 -3.15
N ARG A 129 -1.55 -12.02 -2.63
CA ARG A 129 -2.70 -12.85 -2.99
C ARG A 129 -3.79 -12.64 -1.95
N MET A 130 -4.91 -12.07 -2.38
CA MET A 130 -6.03 -11.74 -1.51
C MET A 130 -7.19 -12.68 -1.75
N ASN A 131 -7.73 -13.21 -0.65
CA ASN A 131 -8.85 -14.13 -0.67
C ASN A 131 -10.10 -13.45 -0.09
N ASN A 132 -11.27 -14.01 -0.39
CA ASN A 132 -12.48 -13.67 0.34
C ASN A 132 -12.56 -14.50 1.63
N ASN A 133 -13.56 -14.19 2.46
CA ASN A 133 -13.84 -14.91 3.70
C ASN A 133 -14.20 -16.41 3.48
N LYS A 134 -14.40 -16.85 2.22
CA LYS A 134 -14.64 -18.25 1.84
C LYS A 134 -13.36 -18.95 1.36
N GLY A 135 -12.23 -18.24 1.30
CA GLY A 135 -10.95 -18.74 0.80
C GLY A 135 -10.78 -18.66 -0.71
N ASP A 136 -11.75 -18.13 -1.47
CA ASP A 136 -11.60 -17.96 -2.92
C ASP A 136 -10.63 -16.83 -3.21
N LYS A 137 -9.70 -17.06 -4.16
CA LYS A 137 -8.82 -16.01 -4.68
C LYS A 137 -9.65 -14.91 -5.33
N ILE A 138 -9.37 -13.66 -5.00
CA ILE A 138 -10.04 -12.49 -5.60
C ILE A 138 -9.06 -11.70 -6.45
N ILE A 139 -7.91 -11.34 -5.87
CA ILE A 139 -6.94 -10.41 -6.44
C ILE A 139 -5.53 -10.93 -6.21
N ASP A 140 -4.73 -10.96 -7.27
CA ASP A 140 -3.29 -11.02 -7.18
C ASP A 140 -2.71 -9.68 -7.66
N ILE A 141 -1.84 -9.06 -6.86
CA ILE A 141 -1.18 -7.80 -7.18
C ILE A 141 0.25 -7.82 -6.63
N LYS A 142 1.22 -7.28 -7.38
CA LYS A 142 2.58 -7.12 -6.85
C LYS A 142 2.58 -6.15 -5.67
N ALA A 143 3.38 -6.44 -4.65
CA ALA A 143 3.53 -5.59 -3.46
C ALA A 143 3.85 -4.13 -3.84
N ASP A 144 4.75 -3.93 -4.80
CA ASP A 144 5.12 -2.63 -5.36
C ASP A 144 3.94 -1.86 -5.95
N ASP A 145 3.08 -2.57 -6.65
CA ASP A 145 1.93 -2.02 -7.35
C ASP A 145 0.81 -1.68 -6.36
N LEU A 146 0.61 -2.51 -5.33
CA LEU A 146 -0.28 -2.21 -4.21
C LEU A 146 0.22 -1.02 -3.38
N LEU A 147 1.53 -0.89 -3.20
CA LEU A 147 2.13 0.27 -2.55
C LEU A 147 1.90 1.56 -3.35
N LYS A 148 2.16 1.54 -4.67
CA LYS A 148 1.88 2.67 -5.56
C LYS A 148 0.41 3.07 -5.48
N PHE A 149 -0.50 2.09 -5.47
CA PHE A 149 -1.92 2.33 -5.31
C PHE A 149 -2.25 3.03 -3.97
N CYS A 150 -1.73 2.52 -2.86
CA CYS A 150 -1.95 3.13 -1.54
C CYS A 150 -1.39 4.56 -1.45
N ARG A 151 -0.24 4.82 -2.09
CA ARG A 151 0.38 6.14 -2.15
C ARG A 151 -0.42 7.12 -3.01
N ALA A 152 -0.86 6.68 -4.19
CA ALA A 152 -1.72 7.45 -5.07
C ALA A 152 -3.04 7.80 -4.37
N LEU A 153 -3.64 6.83 -3.68
CA LEU A 153 -4.85 7.03 -2.87
C LEU A 153 -4.62 8.09 -1.80
N ASN A 154 -3.52 7.99 -1.05
CA ASN A 154 -3.18 8.98 -0.02
C ASN A 154 -2.95 10.37 -0.61
N TYR A 155 -2.17 10.46 -1.69
CA TYR A 155 -1.89 11.72 -2.36
C TYR A 155 -3.18 12.37 -2.84
N TYR A 156 -4.09 11.61 -3.44
CA TYR A 156 -5.41 12.11 -3.80
C TYR A 156 -6.20 12.59 -2.56
N LEU A 157 -6.21 11.84 -1.47
CA LEU A 157 -6.92 12.24 -0.25
C LEU A 157 -6.41 13.57 0.35
N LEU A 158 -5.14 13.89 0.11
CA LEU A 158 -4.48 15.12 0.56
C LEU A 158 -4.63 16.29 -0.43
N THR A 159 -4.46 16.04 -1.73
CA THR A 159 -4.31 17.09 -2.75
C THR A 159 -5.51 17.21 -3.69
N LYS A 160 -6.34 16.17 -3.77
CA LYS A 160 -7.38 15.99 -4.79
C LYS A 160 -6.86 15.91 -6.22
N ASP A 161 -5.54 15.76 -6.43
CA ASP A 161 -4.96 15.54 -7.75
C ASP A 161 -5.00 14.05 -8.12
N GLU A 162 -5.80 13.74 -9.14
CA GLU A 162 -5.94 12.39 -9.70
C GLU A 162 -4.86 12.06 -10.75
N THR A 163 -4.23 13.09 -11.31
CA THR A 163 -3.20 12.98 -12.34
C THR A 163 -1.84 12.59 -11.77
N LEU A 164 -1.67 12.77 -10.45
CA LEU A 164 -0.48 12.41 -9.69
C LEU A 164 0.77 13.09 -10.25
N LYS A 165 0.69 14.39 -10.54
CA LYS A 165 1.79 15.13 -11.20
C LYS A 165 3.07 15.11 -10.37
N ASP A 166 2.94 15.25 -9.06
CA ASP A 166 4.06 15.35 -8.12
C ASP A 166 4.29 14.07 -7.29
N LEU A 167 3.65 12.96 -7.68
CA LEU A 167 3.92 11.62 -7.13
C LEU A 167 4.98 10.90 -7.96
#